data_AF-A0A520BH75-F1
#
_entry.id   AF-A0A520BH75-F1
#
_cell.length_a   1.000
_cell.length_b   1.000
_cell.length_c   1.000
_cell.angle_alpha   90.00
_cell.angle_beta   90.00
_cell.angle_gamma   90.00
#
_symmetry.space_group_name_H-M   'P 1'
#
loop_
_entity.id
_entity.type
_entity.pdbx_description
1 polymer ?
#
loop_
_entity_poly.entity_id
_entity_poly.type
_entity_poly.pdbx_seq_one_letter_code
_entity_poly.pdbx_strand_id
1 'polypeptide(L)'
;MHKIVRTAVAASLALAFAAHAAGAAAQPAGTVQEAPLRAHLATLSSDAFEGRGTGQRGGELTVVYLENQALAAGLQPANGNSYRQSVRIAGVKAQPQDSSVALTAGGKPLPLAFARDWV
;
A
#
# COMPACT_ATOMS: atom_id res chain seq x y z
N MET A 1 31.66 -13.69 -49.62
CA MET A 1 31.55 -12.45 -48.82
C MET A 1 30.40 -12.44 -47.81
N HIS A 2 29.29 -13.18 -47.99
CA HIS A 2 28.17 -13.20 -47.02
C HIS A 2 28.44 -13.92 -45.68
N LYS A 3 29.39 -14.86 -45.61
CA LYS A 3 29.71 -15.59 -44.37
C LYS A 3 30.41 -14.70 -43.32
N ILE A 4 31.21 -13.73 -43.75
CA ILE A 4 31.98 -12.82 -42.88
C ILE A 4 31.08 -11.73 -42.28
N VAL A 5 30.06 -11.29 -43.02
CA VAL A 5 29.07 -10.30 -42.53
C VAL A 5 28.16 -10.90 -41.45
N ARG A 6 27.78 -12.18 -41.58
CA ARG A 6 26.95 -12.89 -40.58
C ARG A 6 27.68 -13.14 -39.26
N THR A 7 28.99 -13.39 -39.31
CA THR A 7 29.82 -13.57 -38.10
C THR A 7 30.06 -12.24 -37.37
N ALA A 8 30.19 -11.13 -38.10
CA ALA A 8 30.36 -9.81 -37.49
C ALA A 8 29.11 -9.33 -36.73
N VAL A 9 27.91 -9.58 -37.28
CA VAL A 9 26.64 -9.21 -36.63
C VAL A 9 26.37 -10.06 -35.38
N ALA A 10 26.66 -11.36 -35.41
CA ALA A 10 26.50 -12.24 -34.25
C ALA A 10 27.44 -11.86 -33.09
N ALA A 11 28.68 -11.48 -33.38
CA ALA A 11 29.63 -11.00 -32.38
C ALA A 11 29.19 -9.67 -31.75
N SER A 12 28.59 -8.78 -32.55
CA SER A 12 28.09 -7.47 -32.09
C SER A 12 26.89 -7.61 -31.14
N LEU A 13 25.99 -8.57 -31.41
CA LEU A 13 24.82 -8.85 -30.58
C LEU A 13 25.20 -9.49 -29.24
N ALA A 14 26.20 -10.38 -29.25
CA ALA A 14 26.72 -11.01 -28.03
C ALA A 14 27.43 -10.00 -27.11
N LEU A 15 28.19 -9.05 -27.67
CA LEU A 15 28.83 -7.98 -26.91
C LEU A 15 27.80 -7.01 -26.30
N ALA A 16 26.76 -6.65 -27.06
CA ALA A 16 25.69 -5.77 -26.59
C ALA A 16 24.86 -6.42 -25.45
N PHE A 17 24.61 -7.74 -25.52
CA PHE A 17 23.90 -8.46 -24.47
C PHE A 17 24.69 -8.57 -23.17
N ALA A 18 26.00 -8.83 -23.25
CA ALA A 18 26.88 -8.87 -22.08
C ALA A 18 27.00 -7.48 -21.41
N ALA A 19 27.05 -6.40 -22.20
CA ALA A 19 27.06 -5.03 -21.68
C ALA A 19 25.73 -4.65 -20.98
N HIS A 20 24.59 -5.11 -21.49
CA HIS A 20 23.29 -4.89 -20.84
C HIS A 20 23.15 -5.70 -19.54
N ALA A 21 23.65 -6.94 -19.51
CA ALA A 21 23.66 -7.77 -18.30
C ALA A 21 24.60 -7.21 -17.21
N ALA A 22 25.72 -6.61 -17.60
CA ALA A 22 26.64 -5.94 -16.66
C ALA A 22 26.07 -4.64 -16.08
N GLY A 23 25.16 -3.97 -16.80
CA GLY A 23 24.44 -2.77 -16.32
C GLY A 23 23.38 -3.05 -15.25
N ALA A 24 23.02 -4.32 -15.02
CA ALA A 24 22.15 -4.76 -13.93
C ALA A 24 22.92 -4.97 -12.60
N ALA A 25 24.17 -4.53 -12.51
CA ALA A 25 24.82 -4.35 -11.22
C ALA A 25 23.96 -3.39 -10.39
N ALA A 26 23.48 -3.88 -9.24
CA ALA A 26 22.73 -3.08 -8.30
C ALA A 26 23.50 -1.79 -8.03
N GLN A 27 22.94 -0.66 -8.48
CA GLN A 27 23.42 0.66 -8.08
C GLN A 27 23.60 0.62 -6.55
N PRO A 28 24.74 1.07 -6.00
CA PRO A 28 24.90 1.11 -4.56
C PRO A 28 23.68 1.81 -3.99
N ALA A 29 22.92 1.09 -3.16
CA ALA A 29 21.69 1.63 -2.59
C ALA A 29 22.06 2.96 -1.93
N GLY A 30 21.42 4.04 -2.36
CA GLY A 30 21.66 5.35 -1.78
C GLY A 30 21.57 5.26 -0.26
N THR A 31 22.42 6.00 0.44
CA THR A 31 22.36 6.07 1.90
C THR A 31 20.97 6.57 2.33
N VAL A 32 20.30 5.79 3.17
CA VAL A 32 18.99 6.17 3.71
C VAL A 32 19.17 7.41 4.59
N GLN A 33 18.44 8.47 4.27
CA GLN A 33 18.48 9.71 5.03
C GLN A 33 17.32 9.77 6.02
N GLU A 34 17.61 10.22 7.24
CA GLU A 34 16.64 10.29 8.34
C GLU A 34 15.61 11.42 8.14
N ALA A 35 16.01 12.56 7.59
CA ALA A 35 15.12 13.71 7.41
C ALA A 35 13.91 13.45 6.49
N PRO A 36 14.05 12.83 5.29
CA PRO A 36 12.90 12.45 4.47
C PRO A 36 11.95 11.47 5.19
N LEU A 37 12.51 10.47 5.88
CA LEU A 37 11.70 9.52 6.66
C LEU A 37 10.89 10.21 7.74
N ARG A 38 11.50 11.15 8.47
CA ARG A 38 10.82 11.96 9.49
C ARG A 38 9.66 12.76 8.90
N ALA A 39 9.83 13.35 7.71
CA ALA A 39 8.76 14.09 7.03
C ALA A 39 7.58 13.19 6.62
N HIS A 40 7.87 12.00 6.08
CA HIS A 40 6.83 11.01 5.75
C HIS A 40 6.07 10.57 7.01
N LEU A 41 6.79 10.26 8.09
CA LEU A 41 6.21 9.87 9.37
C LEU A 41 5.29 10.97 9.92
N ALA A 42 5.77 12.21 10.02
CA ALA A 42 4.99 13.33 10.53
C ALA A 42 3.70 13.56 9.72
N THR A 43 3.76 13.40 8.39
CA THR A 43 2.59 13.53 7.52
C THR A 43 1.58 12.40 7.78
N LEU A 44 2.04 11.15 7.74
CA LEU A 44 1.20 9.96 7.89
C LEU A 44 0.65 9.76 9.31
N SER A 45 1.26 10.39 10.32
CA SER A 45 0.80 10.40 11.70
C SER A 45 0.00 11.65 12.07
N SER A 46 -0.24 12.56 11.13
CA SER A 46 -0.99 13.79 11.42
C SER A 46 -2.49 13.53 11.58
N ASP A 47 -3.16 14.39 12.34
CA ASP A 47 -4.61 14.33 12.55
C ASP A 47 -5.40 14.41 11.23
N ALA A 48 -4.83 15.10 10.22
CA ALA A 48 -5.42 15.19 8.89
C ALA A 48 -5.60 13.82 8.21
N PHE A 49 -4.81 12.82 8.61
CA PHE A 49 -4.90 11.46 8.11
C PHE A 49 -5.79 10.56 8.98
N GLU A 50 -6.32 11.01 10.12
CA GLU A 50 -7.36 10.31 10.91
C GLU A 50 -7.08 8.82 11.29
N GLY A 51 -5.85 8.33 11.09
CA GLY A 51 -5.50 6.93 11.22
C GLY A 51 -5.75 6.10 9.94
N ARG A 52 -5.61 4.78 10.04
CA ARG A 52 -5.65 3.85 8.88
C ARG A 52 -6.51 2.63 9.11
N GLY A 53 -7.64 2.84 9.80
CA GLY A 53 -8.66 1.80 9.97
C GLY A 53 -9.20 1.34 8.61
N THR A 54 -9.59 0.06 8.52
CA THR A 54 -10.18 -0.51 7.31
C THR A 54 -11.46 0.25 6.92
N GLY A 55 -11.53 0.70 5.66
CA GLY A 55 -12.70 1.44 5.14
C GLY A 55 -12.90 2.84 5.74
N GLN A 56 -11.89 3.40 6.41
CA GLN A 56 -11.93 4.77 6.95
C GLN A 56 -11.29 5.77 5.97
N ARG A 57 -11.74 7.03 6.03
CA ARG A 57 -11.21 8.15 5.21
C ARG A 57 -9.69 8.25 5.28
N GLY A 58 -9.12 8.13 6.47
CA GLY A 58 -7.68 8.18 6.68
C GLY A 58 -6.86 7.10 5.93
N GLY A 59 -7.45 5.92 5.78
CA GLY A 59 -6.92 4.85 4.94
C GLY A 59 -6.86 5.28 3.47
N GLU A 60 -7.94 5.86 2.94
CA GLU A 60 -8.01 6.33 1.54
C GLU A 60 -6.97 7.42 1.25
N LEU A 61 -6.81 8.40 2.15
CA LEU A 61 -5.80 9.45 2.06
C LEU A 61 -4.39 8.87 2.05
N THR A 62 -4.14 7.87 2.90
CA THR A 62 -2.86 7.16 2.92
C THR A 62 -2.58 6.47 1.58
N VAL A 63 -3.57 5.80 0.97
CA VAL A 63 -3.34 5.14 -0.32
C VAL A 63 -2.94 6.16 -1.38
N VAL A 64 -3.68 7.28 -1.50
CA VAL A 64 -3.35 8.34 -2.46
C VAL A 64 -1.95 8.91 -2.20
N TYR A 65 -1.58 9.11 -0.93
CA TYR A 65 -0.24 9.56 -0.57
C TYR A 65 0.84 8.61 -1.08
N LEU A 66 0.71 7.31 -0.82
CA LEU A 66 1.70 6.31 -1.23
C LEU A 66 1.80 6.17 -2.75
N GLU A 67 0.68 6.26 -3.47
CA GLU A 67 0.68 6.29 -4.94
C GLU A 67 1.47 7.47 -5.48
N ASN A 68 1.25 8.67 -4.93
CA ASN A 68 1.99 9.86 -5.31
C ASN A 68 3.49 9.76 -4.98
N GLN A 69 3.86 9.17 -3.84
CA GLN A 69 5.27 8.93 -3.50
C GLN A 69 5.92 7.92 -4.46
N ALA A 70 5.21 6.84 -4.82
CA ALA A 70 5.70 5.85 -5.77
C ALA A 70 5.90 6.46 -7.18
N LEU A 71 4.93 7.25 -7.64
CA LEU A 71 5.02 8.01 -8.89
C LEU A 71 6.21 8.98 -8.88
N ALA A 72 6.36 9.77 -7.80
CA ALA A 72 7.46 10.72 -7.66
C ALA A 72 8.84 10.04 -7.62
N ALA A 73 8.91 8.81 -7.08
CA ALA A 73 10.11 7.98 -7.09
C ALA A 73 10.36 7.30 -8.46
N GLY A 74 9.50 7.48 -9.46
CA GLY A 74 9.64 6.88 -10.78
C GLY A 74 9.27 5.40 -10.86
N LEU A 75 8.62 4.86 -9.82
CA LEU A 75 8.19 3.46 -9.80
C LEU A 75 7.06 3.25 -10.80
N GLN A 76 7.06 2.10 -11.48
CA GLN A 76 5.97 1.70 -12.36
C GLN A 76 4.90 0.91 -11.57
N PRO A 77 3.62 0.98 -11.97
CA PRO A 77 2.58 0.16 -11.37
C PRO A 77 2.87 -1.34 -11.58
N ALA A 78 2.53 -2.15 -10.58
CA ALA A 78 2.77 -3.59 -10.59
C ALA A 78 1.49 -4.42 -10.84
N ASN A 79 0.31 -3.79 -10.81
CA ASN A 79 -0.97 -4.43 -11.09
C ASN A 79 -1.60 -3.82 -12.35
N GLY A 80 -1.07 -4.21 -13.51
CA GLY A 80 -1.38 -3.57 -14.79
C GLY A 80 -1.00 -2.09 -14.74
N ASN A 81 -1.99 -1.21 -14.96
CA ASN A 81 -1.78 0.24 -14.91
C ASN A 81 -2.07 0.85 -13.53
N SER A 82 -2.16 0.04 -12.47
CA SER A 82 -2.50 0.47 -11.11
C SER A 82 -1.42 0.11 -10.08
N TYR A 83 -1.25 0.99 -9.09
CA TYR A 83 -0.49 0.72 -7.87
C TYR A 83 -1.34 0.03 -6.79
N ARG A 84 -2.65 -0.13 -7.02
CA ARG A 84 -3.59 -0.69 -6.03
C ARG A 84 -3.78 -2.18 -6.23
N GLN A 85 -3.98 -2.88 -5.12
CA GLN A 85 -4.41 -4.27 -5.09
C GLN A 85 -5.84 -4.35 -4.56
N SER A 86 -6.73 -4.98 -5.33
CA SER A 86 -8.10 -5.26 -4.87
C SER A 86 -8.08 -6.32 -3.77
N VAL A 87 -8.73 -6.02 -2.66
CA VAL A 87 -8.91 -6.93 -1.53
C VAL A 87 -10.39 -6.99 -1.16
N ARG A 88 -10.91 -8.19 -0.90
CA ARG A 88 -12.27 -8.35 -0.39
C ARG A 88 -12.28 -8.05 1.10
N ILE A 89 -13.05 -7.05 1.50
CA ILE A 89 -13.23 -6.67 2.89
C ILE A 89 -14.58 -7.19 3.35
N ALA A 90 -14.61 -7.88 4.49
CA ALA A 90 -15.83 -8.16 5.24
C ALA A 90 -15.91 -7.19 6.42
N GLY A 91 -17.10 -6.70 6.71
CA GLY A 91 -17.34 -5.80 7.82
C GLY A 91 -18.65 -6.15 8.52
N VAL A 92 -18.69 -5.91 9.83
CA VAL A 92 -19.91 -5.99 10.63
C VAL A 92 -20.21 -4.60 11.12
N LYS A 93 -21.45 -4.15 10.94
CA LYS A 93 -21.93 -2.87 11.45
C LYS A 93 -23.08 -3.16 12.41
N ALA A 94 -22.94 -2.73 13.66
CA ALA A 94 -24.05 -2.78 14.61
C ALA A 94 -25.21 -1.90 14.08
N GLN A 95 -26.45 -2.34 14.30
CA GLN A 95 -27.66 -1.58 14.02
C GLN A 95 -28.32 -1.24 15.36
N PRO A 96 -27.93 -0.14 16.03
CA PRO A 96 -28.33 0.12 17.41
C PRO A 96 -29.85 0.26 17.59
N GLN A 97 -30.54 0.77 16.56
CA GLN A 97 -32.00 0.91 16.58
C GLN A 97 -32.72 -0.44 16.55
N ASP A 98 -32.04 -1.48 16.04
CA ASP A 98 -32.58 -2.82 15.84
C ASP A 98 -31.91 -3.86 16.79
N SER A 99 -31.07 -3.40 17.72
CA SER A 99 -30.29 -4.25 18.63
C SER A 99 -30.60 -3.94 20.09
N SER A 100 -30.83 -4.98 20.90
CA SER A 100 -31.06 -4.83 22.35
C SER A 100 -30.23 -5.82 23.15
N VAL A 101 -29.64 -5.36 24.26
CA VAL A 101 -28.98 -6.20 25.25
C VAL A 101 -29.66 -5.98 26.60
N ALA A 102 -29.87 -7.06 27.35
CA ALA A 102 -30.37 -7.00 28.71
C ALA A 102 -29.64 -8.00 29.61
N LEU A 103 -29.31 -7.61 30.83
CA LEU A 103 -28.85 -8.52 31.87
C LEU A 103 -30.06 -9.07 32.62
N THR A 104 -30.03 -10.34 33.01
CA THR A 104 -31.09 -10.91 33.85
C THR A 104 -30.57 -11.11 35.26
N ALA A 105 -31.21 -10.46 36.25
CA ALA A 105 -30.88 -10.58 37.66
C ALA A 105 -32.14 -10.94 38.45
N GLY A 106 -32.13 -12.06 39.18
CA GLY A 106 -33.30 -12.53 39.93
C GLY A 106 -34.55 -12.72 39.07
N GLY A 107 -34.39 -13.10 37.80
CA GLY A 107 -35.49 -13.28 36.84
C GLY A 107 -36.07 -12.00 36.24
N LYS A 108 -35.53 -10.82 36.55
CA LYS A 108 -35.96 -9.54 35.95
C LYS A 108 -34.94 -9.06 34.91
N PRO A 109 -35.39 -8.66 33.71
CA PRO A 109 -34.51 -8.08 32.71
C PRO A 109 -34.15 -6.63 33.06
N LEU A 110 -32.86 -6.31 32.96
CA LEU A 110 -32.30 -4.97 33.07
C LEU A 110 -31.75 -4.56 31.69
N PRO A 111 -32.48 -3.74 30.92
CA PRO A 111 -32.05 -3.34 29.59
C PRO A 111 -30.82 -2.42 29.63
N LEU A 112 -29.90 -2.61 28.68
CA LEU A 112 -28.69 -1.80 28.50
C LEU A 112 -28.83 -0.92 27.25
N ALA A 113 -28.56 0.37 27.41
CA ALA A 113 -28.56 1.32 26.30
C ALA A 113 -27.24 1.27 25.54
N PHE A 114 -27.33 1.17 24.20
CA PHE A 114 -26.18 1.27 23.32
C PHE A 114 -25.45 2.62 23.50
N ALA A 115 -24.12 2.62 23.32
CA ALA A 115 -23.18 3.72 23.53
C ALA A 115 -23.01 4.19 24.99
N ARG A 116 -24.05 4.11 25.83
CA ARG A 116 -23.96 4.45 27.26
C ARG A 116 -23.49 3.27 28.11
N ASP A 117 -24.12 2.12 27.92
CA ASP A 117 -23.93 0.94 28.77
C ASP A 117 -23.12 -0.15 28.05
N TRP A 118 -23.11 -0.16 26.71
CA TRP A 118 -22.36 -1.13 25.90
C TRP A 118 -22.11 -0.61 24.47
N VAL A 119 -21.07 -1.14 23.80
CA VAL A 119 -20.67 -0.83 22.41
C VAL A 119 -20.55 -2.13 21.61
#